data_AF-A0A950X7L1-F1
#
_entry.id   AF-A0A950X7L1-F1
#
_cell.length_a   1.000
_cell.length_b   1.000
_cell.length_c   1.000
_cell.angle_alpha   90.00
_cell.angle_beta   90.00
_cell.angle_gamma   90.00
#
_symmetry.space_group_name_H-M   'P 1'
#
loop_
_entity.id
_entity.type
_entity.pdbx_description
1 polymer ?
#
loop_
_entity_poly.entity_id
_entity_poly.type
_entity_poly.pdbx_seq_one_letter_code
_entity_poly.pdbx_strand_id
1 'polypeptide(L)' 'MRAFNDGRWLETEVKLLEGKSISWSFALGAFKTTTVLRINESGEWTEHGELVINDRAPQKFLDLTVRRISH' A
#
# COMPACT_ATOMS: atom_id res chain seq x y z
N MET A 1 8.28 4.80 7.50
CA MET A 1 6.97 5.48 7.65
C MET A 1 6.56 5.41 9.12
N ARG A 2 5.65 6.27 9.56
CA ARG A 2 4.94 6.12 10.84
C ARG A 2 3.47 6.40 10.59
N ALA A 3 2.58 5.60 11.16
CA ALA A 3 1.15 5.81 11.08
C ALA A 3 0.56 5.84 12.50
N PHE A 4 -0.35 6.78 12.73
CA PHE A 4 -1.06 6.94 14.00
C PHE A 4 -2.56 6.88 13.73
N ASN A 5 -3.27 6.04 14.45
CA ASN A 5 -4.70 5.88 14.33
C ASN A 5 -5.30 5.53 15.69
N ASP A 6 -6.42 6.17 16.05
CA ASP A 6 -7.17 5.92 17.28
C ASP A 6 -6.31 5.86 18.56
N GLY A 7 -5.45 6.88 18.74
CA GLY A 7 -4.61 6.97 19.94
C GLY A 7 -3.39 6.04 19.95
N ARG A 8 -3.12 5.29 18.88
CA ARG A 8 -2.06 4.28 18.83
C ARG A 8 -1.15 4.46 17.61
N TRP A 9 0.14 4.22 17.82
CA TRP A 9 1.09 4.03 16.72
C TRP A 9 0.92 2.62 16.15
N LEU A 10 0.84 2.53 14.83
CA LEU A 10 0.75 1.26 14.14
C LEU A 10 2.14 0.70 13.88
N GLU A 11 2.25 -0.63 13.86
CA GLU A 11 3.42 -1.29 13.30
C GLU A 11 3.40 -1.08 11.78
N THR A 12 4.47 -0.51 11.23
CA THR A 12 4.54 -0.20 9.80
C THR A 12 5.84 -0.68 9.20
N GLU A 13 5.79 -1.15 7.96
CA GLU A 13 6.98 -1.47 7.17
C GLU A 13 6.93 -0.69 5.84
N VAL A 14 8.10 -0.29 5.36
CA VAL A 14 8.28 0.28 4.03
C VAL A 14 9.51 -0.34 3.41
N LYS A 15 9.39 -0.79 2.16
CA LYS A 15 10.49 -1.34 1.37
C LYS A 15 10.52 -0.64 0.02
N LEU A 16 11.72 -0.26 -0.40
CA LEU A 16 11.99 0.02 -1.80
C LEU A 16 12.02 -1.31 -2.54
N LEU A 17 11.26 -1.40 -3.62
CA LEU A 17 11.30 -2.55 -4.51
C LEU A 17 12.13 -2.21 -5.75
N GLU A 18 12.29 -3.15 -6.67
CA GLU A 18 12.97 -2.89 -7.94
C GLU A 18 12.22 -1.84 -8.79
N GLY A 19 12.99 -1.07 -9.55
CA GLY A 19 12.48 0.00 -10.40
C GLY A 19 11.90 1.18 -9.60
N LYS A 20 10.86 1.82 -10.16
CA LYS A 20 10.16 2.94 -9.50
C LYS A 20 8.98 2.42 -8.68
N SER A 21 9.28 1.57 -7.71
CA SER A 21 8.26 0.86 -6.93
C SER A 21 8.55 0.91 -5.43
N ILE A 22 7.49 0.98 -4.62
CA ILE A 22 7.57 0.95 -3.17
C ILE A 22 6.47 0.05 -2.63
N SER A 23 6.77 -0.75 -1.61
CA SER A 23 5.73 -1.40 -0.80
C SER A 23 5.66 -0.77 0.57
N TRP A 24 4.45 -0.66 1.09
CA TRP A 24 4.21 -0.24 2.46
C TRP A 24 3.09 -1.06 3.09
N SER A 25 3.16 -1.24 4.40
CA SER A 25 2.18 -2.03 5.16
C SER A 25 1.98 -1.47 6.54
N PHE A 26 0.83 -1.75 7.14
CA PHE A 26 0.62 -1.62 8.58
C PHE A 26 -0.08 -2.84 9.16
N ALA A 27 0.10 -3.06 10.46
CA ALA A 27 -0.63 -4.08 11.22
C ALA A 27 -1.35 -3.44 12.43
N LEU A 28 -2.55 -3.95 12.71
CA LEU A 28 -3.35 -3.60 13.88
C LEU A 28 -4.17 -4.81 14.32
N GLY A 29 -3.74 -5.48 15.38
CA GLY A 29 -4.38 -6.71 15.86
C GLY A 29 -4.42 -7.78 14.77
N ALA A 30 -5.62 -8.21 14.37
CA ALA A 30 -5.84 -9.20 13.32
C ALA A 30 -5.69 -8.65 11.89
N PHE A 31 -5.65 -7.33 11.71
CA PHE A 31 -5.62 -6.69 10.41
C PHE A 31 -4.17 -6.44 9.98
N LYS A 32 -3.81 -6.84 8.77
CA LYS A 32 -2.56 -6.47 8.11
C LYS A 32 -2.84 -6.02 6.69
N THR A 33 -2.31 -4.87 6.32
CA THR A 33 -2.35 -4.40 4.93
C THR A 33 -1.01 -4.63 4.25
N THR A 34 -1.01 -4.78 2.94
CA THR A 34 0.20 -4.65 2.13
C THR A 34 -0.19 -3.95 0.85
N THR A 35 0.48 -2.84 0.57
CA THR A 35 0.22 -2.00 -0.58
C THR A 35 1.48 -1.90 -1.41
N VAL A 36 1.36 -2.02 -2.72
CA VAL A 36 2.45 -1.83 -3.67
C VAL A 36 2.09 -0.75 -4.66
N LEU A 37 2.90 0.30 -4.68
CA LEU A 37 2.86 1.37 -5.68
C LEU A 37 3.93 1.11 -6.73
N ARG A 38 3.58 1.27 -8.00
CA ARG A 38 4.49 1.19 -9.15
C ARG A 38 4.29 2.39 -10.06
N ILE A 39 5.39 3.04 -10.46
CA ILE A 39 5.39 4.14 -11.43
C ILE A 39 6.01 3.65 -12.73
N ASN A 40 5.33 3.86 -13.85
CA ASN A 40 5.87 3.53 -15.17
C ASN A 40 6.70 4.70 -15.75
N GLU A 41 7.17 4.54 -17.00
CA GLU A 41 8.00 5.55 -17.66
C GLU A 41 7.26 6.84 -17.98
N SER A 42 5.95 6.79 -18.24
CA SER A 42 5.13 7.98 -18.51
C SER A 42 4.77 8.77 -17.25
N GLY A 43 5.16 8.26 -16.07
CA GLY A 43 4.82 8.86 -14.78
C GLY A 43 3.41 8.53 -14.31
N GLU A 44 2.68 7.67 -15.03
CA GLU A 44 1.48 7.05 -14.48
C GLU A 44 1.89 6.10 -13.34
N TRP A 45 1.12 6.10 -12.27
CA TRP A 45 1.33 5.18 -11.16
C TRP A 45 0.09 4.37 -10.85
N THR A 46 0.32 3.12 -10.51
CA THR A 46 -0.69 2.18 -10.02
C THR A 46 -0.42 1.91 -8.55
N GLU A 47 -1.48 1.68 -7.79
CA GLU A 47 -1.35 1.23 -6.41
C GLU A 47 -2.41 0.17 -6.12
N HIS A 48 -1.92 -0.97 -5.64
CA HIS A 48 -2.76 -2.10 -5.28
C HIS A 48 -2.51 -2.46 -3.83
N GLY A 49 -3.59 -2.54 -3.05
CA GLY A 49 -3.54 -2.87 -1.64
C GLY A 49 -4.35 -4.13 -1.36
N GLU A 50 -3.76 -5.01 -0.55
CA GLU A 50 -4.39 -6.20 -0.01
C GLU A 50 -4.52 -6.10 1.52
N LEU A 51 -5.63 -6.65 2.03
CA LEU A 51 -5.96 -6.73 3.44
C LEU A 51 -6.07 -8.21 3.82
N VAL A 52 -5.34 -8.58 4.88
CA VAL A 52 -5.44 -9.88 5.53
C VAL A 52 -6.09 -9.67 6.89
N ILE A 53 -7.06 -10.52 7.24
CA ILE A 53 -7.76 -10.52 8.53
C ILE A 53 -7.63 -11.91 9.14
N ASN A 54 -6.83 -12.06 10.19
CA ASN A 54 -6.43 -13.37 10.72
C ASN A 54 -5.85 -14.25 9.59
N ASP A 55 -6.28 -15.52 9.51
CA ASP A 55 -5.80 -16.49 8.52
C ASP A 55 -6.67 -16.53 7.24
N ARG A 56 -7.49 -15.50 7.00
CA ARG A 56 -8.26 -15.40 5.77
C ARG A 56 -7.34 -15.10 4.59
N ALA A 57 -7.73 -15.55 3.40
CA ALA A 57 -7.03 -15.21 2.17
C ALA A 57 -6.96 -13.67 1.99
N PRO A 58 -5.85 -13.13 1.45
CA PRO A 58 -5.73 -11.71 1.16
C PRO A 58 -6.87 -11.22 0.27
N GLN A 59 -7.45 -10.07 0.65
CA GLN A 59 -8.54 -9.43 -0.07
C GLN A 59 -8.06 -8.11 -0.63
N LYS A 60 -8.32 -7.85 -1.91
CA LYS A 60 -8.06 -6.54 -2.51
C LYS A 60 -8.94 -5.49 -1.83
N PHE A 61 -8.34 -4.43 -1.31
CA PHE A 61 -9.05 -3.29 -0.71
C PHE A 61 -8.75 -1.96 -1.41
N LEU A 62 -7.64 -1.89 -2.16
CA LEU A 62 -7.26 -0.73 -2.93
C LEU A 62 -6.85 -1.16 -4.34
N ASP A 63 -7.40 -0.47 -5.33
CA ASP A 63 -7.05 -0.61 -6.74
C ASP A 63 -7.14 0.74 -7.42
N LEU A 64 -5.97 1.33 -7.69
CA LEU A 64 -5.86 2.72 -8.12
C LEU A 64 -4.93 2.81 -9.33
N THR A 65 -5.32 3.64 -10.29
CA THR A 65 -4.45 4.08 -11.39
C THR A 65 -4.56 5.59 -11.50
N VAL A 66 -3.41 6.26 -11.50
CA VAL A 66 -3.33 7.71 -11.57
C VAL A 66 -2.44 8.10 -12.73
N ARG A 67 -3.02 8.88 -13.63
CA ARG A 67 -2.35 9.45 -14.79
C ARG A 67 -2.42 10.95 -14.75
N ARG A 68 -1.37 11.61 -15.25
CA ARG A 68 -1.39 13.04 -15.47
C ARG A 68 -2.39 13.36 -16.59
N ILE A 69 -3.31 14.29 -16.34
CA ILE A 69 -4.14 14.87 -17.40
C ILE A 69 -3.43 16.15 -17.86
N SER A 70 -3.02 16.19 -19.11
CA SER A 70 -2.56 17.42 -19.77
C SER A 70 -3.77 18.22 -20.21
N HIS A 71 -3.90 19.45 -19.70
CA HIS A 71 -4.82 20.47 -20.20
C HIS A 71 -4.20 21.22 -21.38
#